data_AF-A0A7S6W4K2-F1
#
_entry.id   AF-A0A7S6W4K2-F1
#
_cell.length_a   1.000
_cell.length_b   1.000
_cell.length_c   1.000
_cell.angle_alpha   90.00
_cell.angle_beta   90.00
_cell.angle_gamma   90.00
#
_symmetry.space_group_name_H-M   'P 1'
#
loop_
_entity.id
_entity.type
_entity.pdbx_description
1 polymer ?
#
loop_
_entity_poly.entity_id
_entity_poly.type
_entity_poly.pdbx_seq_one_letter_code
_entity_poly.pdbx_strand_id
1 'polypeptide(L)'
;MSINLSVKKPLVFILFNLVWLTALAYIIYTGIQPYPHYISGEQMTADHSVIAMVCGYCSLYFVVGNLLKLSQFWDRHRYWAYVVLSAVLLFQSFVAAVAAMHAPPYIAAFIINCMFFLLLHFVFYPIFAISRKYMKPKTA
;
A
#
# COMPACT_ATOMS: atom_id res chain seq x y z
N MET A 1 5.79 -22.18 -30.41
CA MET A 1 5.73 -20.74 -30.03
C MET A 1 5.23 -20.65 -28.59
N SER A 2 6.14 -20.49 -27.63
CA SER A 2 5.84 -20.60 -26.19
C SER A 2 5.36 -19.26 -25.61
N ILE A 3 4.05 -19.11 -25.46
CA ILE A 3 3.41 -17.93 -24.84
C ILE A 3 3.62 -17.93 -23.29
N ASN A 4 4.14 -19.00 -22.71
CA ASN A 4 4.06 -19.27 -21.26
C ASN A 4 5.16 -18.68 -20.35
N LEU A 5 6.09 -17.86 -20.86
CA LEU A 5 7.14 -17.24 -20.00
C LEU A 5 7.08 -15.72 -19.86
N SER A 6 6.33 -15.01 -20.72
CA SER A 6 6.26 -13.53 -20.69
C SER A 6 5.26 -12.99 -19.64
N VAL A 7 4.23 -13.76 -19.29
CA VAL A 7 3.08 -13.32 -18.46
C VAL A 7 3.39 -13.21 -16.96
N LYS A 8 4.49 -13.81 -16.47
CA LYS A 8 4.77 -13.84 -15.01
C LYS A 8 5.23 -12.50 -14.43
N LYS A 9 5.87 -11.62 -15.22
CA LYS A 9 6.33 -10.29 -14.78
C LYS A 9 5.22 -9.22 -14.74
N PRO A 10 4.27 -9.13 -15.69
CA PRO A 10 3.18 -8.16 -15.58
C PRO A 10 2.21 -8.49 -14.45
N LEU A 11 1.99 -9.77 -14.11
CA LEU A 11 0.98 -10.16 -13.12
C LEU A 11 1.22 -9.52 -11.74
N VAL A 12 2.43 -9.60 -11.19
CA VAL A 12 2.76 -9.03 -9.87
C VAL A 12 2.59 -7.51 -9.87
N PHE A 13 2.90 -6.87 -10.99
CA PHE A 13 2.74 -5.43 -11.16
C PHE A 13 1.27 -5.02 -11.22
N ILE A 14 0.47 -5.78 -11.96
CA ILE A 14 -0.96 -5.55 -12.08
C ILE A 14 -1.61 -5.73 -10.70
N LEU A 15 -1.29 -6.80 -9.99
CA LEU A 15 -1.78 -7.03 -8.63
C LEU A 15 -1.39 -5.90 -7.67
N PHE A 16 -0.15 -5.40 -7.75
CA PHE A 16 0.29 -4.27 -6.93
C PHE A 16 -0.56 -3.02 -7.16
N ASN A 17 -0.84 -2.68 -8.42
CA ASN A 17 -1.67 -1.51 -8.74
C ASN A 17 -3.17 -1.77 -8.47
N LEU A 18 -3.65 -3.02 -8.59
CA LEU A 18 -5.02 -3.37 -8.19
C LEU A 18 -5.21 -3.15 -6.68
N VAL A 19 -4.27 -3.62 -5.85
CA VAL A 19 -4.30 -3.39 -4.40
C VAL A 19 -4.32 -1.89 -4.08
N TRP A 20 -3.57 -1.08 -4.84
CA TRP A 20 -3.59 0.37 -4.72
C TRP A 20 -4.99 0.95 -4.99
N LEU A 21 -5.58 0.61 -6.14
CA LEU A 21 -6.88 1.14 -6.55
C LEU A 21 -7.99 0.70 -5.60
N THR A 22 -7.96 -0.55 -5.11
CA THR A 22 -8.94 -1.04 -4.13
C THR A 22 -8.80 -0.31 -2.79
N ALA A 23 -7.57 -0.02 -2.35
CA ALA A 23 -7.33 0.74 -1.13
C ALA A 23 -7.87 2.17 -1.24
N LEU A 24 -7.64 2.83 -2.38
CA LEU A 24 -8.18 4.16 -2.65
C LEU A 24 -9.71 4.16 -2.71
N ALA A 25 -10.30 3.20 -3.43
CA ALA A 25 -11.74 3.05 -3.51
C ALA A 25 -12.38 2.86 -2.13
N TYR A 26 -11.75 2.09 -1.25
CA TYR A 26 -12.24 1.89 0.12
C TYR A 26 -12.20 3.18 0.96
N ILE A 27 -11.13 3.96 0.87
CA ILE A 27 -11.03 5.27 1.56
C ILE A 27 -12.07 6.25 1.02
N ILE A 28 -12.22 6.35 -0.30
CA ILE A 28 -13.19 7.24 -0.93
C ILE A 28 -14.61 6.84 -0.52
N TYR A 29 -14.94 5.55 -0.64
CA TYR A 29 -16.25 5.03 -0.28
C TYR A 29 -16.59 5.33 1.18
N THR A 30 -15.66 5.12 2.11
CA THR A 30 -15.89 5.41 3.54
C THR A 30 -15.90 6.90 3.86
N GLY A 31 -15.24 7.76 3.07
CA GLY A 31 -15.21 9.20 3.28
C GLY A 31 -16.44 9.95 2.80
N ILE A 32 -17.10 9.46 1.75
CA ILE A 32 -18.33 10.08 1.21
C ILE A 32 -19.59 9.68 1.99
N GLN A 33 -19.53 8.61 2.78
CA GLN A 33 -20.66 8.18 3.60
C GLN A 33 -20.80 9.10 4.82
N PRO A 34 -22.03 9.48 5.19
CA PRO A 34 -22.26 10.24 6.42
C PRO A 34 -21.87 9.40 7.63
N TYR A 35 -21.26 10.04 8.62
CA TYR A 35 -20.87 9.42 9.89
C TYR A 35 -21.16 10.35 11.06
N PRO A 36 -21.46 9.80 12.25
CA PRO A 36 -21.72 10.62 13.43
C PRO A 36 -20.44 11.33 13.86
N HIS A 37 -20.54 12.65 14.04
CA HIS A 37 -19.44 13.44 14.57
C HIS A 37 -19.17 13.04 16.03
N TYR A 38 -17.90 12.89 16.38
CA TYR A 38 -17.49 12.34 17.67
C TYR A 38 -17.97 13.16 18.89
N ILE A 39 -18.16 14.48 18.71
CA ILE A 39 -18.57 15.40 19.78
C ILE A 39 -20.06 15.70 19.74
N SER A 40 -20.59 16.10 18.59
CA SER A 40 -21.99 16.56 18.47
C SER A 40 -22.99 15.44 18.17
N GLY A 41 -22.53 14.26 17.73
CA GLY A 41 -23.40 13.16 17.28
C GLY A 41 -24.13 13.43 15.96
N GLU A 42 -24.00 14.64 15.39
CA GLU A 42 -24.59 15.01 14.12
C GLU A 42 -23.95 14.23 12.97
N GLN A 43 -24.75 13.89 11.96
CA GLN A 43 -24.23 13.25 10.77
C GLN A 43 -23.42 14.28 9.97
N MET A 44 -22.12 14.03 9.84
CA MET A 44 -21.21 14.82 9.05
C MET A 44 -20.66 13.98 7.89
N THR A 45 -20.34 14.65 6.80
CA THR A 45 -19.54 14.09 5.72
C THR A 45 -18.15 14.70 5.77
N ALA A 46 -17.14 13.93 5.39
CA ALA A 46 -15.79 14.45 5.33
C ALA A 46 -15.66 15.44 4.17
N ASP A 47 -14.88 16.50 4.37
CA ASP A 47 -14.50 17.38 3.27
C ASP A 47 -13.70 16.59 2.23
N HIS A 48 -14.06 16.74 0.95
CA HIS A 48 -13.36 16.14 -0.18
C HIS A 48 -11.87 16.46 -0.19
N SER A 49 -11.46 17.64 0.29
CA SER A 49 -10.06 18.03 0.41
C SER A 49 -9.28 17.11 1.35
N VAL A 50 -9.90 16.71 2.47
CA VAL A 50 -9.32 15.82 3.48
C VAL A 50 -9.27 14.39 2.97
N ILE A 51 -10.33 13.92 2.29
CA ILE A 51 -10.34 12.60 1.64
C ILE A 51 -9.21 12.52 0.62
N ALA A 52 -9.05 13.53 -0.23
CA ALA A 52 -8.00 13.59 -1.25
C ALA A 52 -6.60 13.56 -0.61
N MET A 53 -6.39 14.28 0.50
CA MET A 53 -5.14 14.25 1.25
C MET A 53 -4.82 12.85 1.78
N VAL A 54 -5.80 12.15 2.37
CA VAL A 54 -5.62 10.78 2.88
C VAL A 54 -5.34 9.79 1.74
N CYS A 55 -6.02 9.92 0.61
CA CYS A 55 -5.71 9.17 -0.61
C CYS A 55 -4.27 9.43 -1.08
N GLY A 56 -3.80 10.68 -1.00
CA GLY A 56 -2.42 11.06 -1.29
C GLY A 56 -1.43 10.34 -0.37
N TYR A 57 -1.67 10.38 0.95
CA TYR A 57 -0.85 9.66 1.92
C TYR A 57 -0.84 8.15 1.64
N CYS A 58 -1.99 7.53 1.40
CA CYS A 58 -2.10 6.10 1.06
C CYS A 58 -1.30 5.76 -0.21
N SER A 59 -1.31 6.65 -1.19
CA SER A 59 -0.66 6.46 -2.49
C SER A 59 0.86 6.50 -2.45
N LEU A 60 1.48 7.13 -1.44
CA LEU A 60 2.93 7.32 -1.37
C LEU A 60 3.71 6.02 -1.59
N TYR A 61 3.31 4.94 -0.91
CA TYR A 61 3.96 3.63 -1.06
C TYR A 61 3.93 3.12 -2.50
N PHE A 62 2.78 3.23 -3.17
CA PHE A 62 2.61 2.74 -4.53
C PHE A 62 3.30 3.62 -5.56
N VAL A 63 3.25 4.95 -5.39
CA VAL A 63 3.94 5.90 -6.27
C VAL A 63 5.44 5.67 -6.19
N VAL A 64 6.02 5.62 -4.98
CA VAL A 64 7.45 5.36 -4.80
C VAL A 64 7.83 3.98 -5.35
N GLY A 65 7.02 2.95 -5.09
CA GLY A 65 7.26 1.61 -5.63
C GLY A 65 7.25 1.56 -7.16
N ASN A 66 6.31 2.26 -7.80
CA ASN A 66 6.25 2.39 -9.25
C ASN A 66 7.45 3.16 -9.80
N LEU A 67 7.87 4.26 -9.18
CA LEU A 67 9.05 5.03 -9.58
C LEU A 67 10.34 4.22 -9.49
N LEU A 68 10.54 3.48 -8.40
CA LEU A 68 11.70 2.59 -8.21
C LEU A 68 11.74 1.46 -9.25
N LYS A 69 10.58 1.02 -9.71
CA LYS A 69 10.47 -0.01 -10.76
C LYS A 69 10.71 0.56 -12.16
N LEU A 70 10.10 1.70 -12.48
CA LEU A 70 10.26 2.36 -13.79
C LEU A 70 11.71 2.82 -14.03
N SER A 71 12.38 3.30 -12.98
CA SER A 71 13.80 3.67 -13.02
C SER A 71 14.77 2.48 -13.05
N GLN A 72 14.27 1.24 -13.04
CA GLN A 72 15.07 0.00 -12.90
C GLN A 72 15.92 -0.08 -11.62
N PHE A 73 15.77 0.88 -10.70
CA PHE A 73 16.50 0.91 -9.43
C PHE A 73 16.23 -0.35 -8.61
N TRP A 74 15.01 -0.84 -8.65
CA TRP A 74 14.62 -2.11 -8.00
C TRP A 74 15.48 -3.29 -8.46
N ASP A 75 15.76 -3.41 -9.75
CA ASP A 75 16.52 -4.53 -10.30
C ASP A 75 18.01 -4.43 -9.96
N ARG A 76 18.54 -3.20 -9.92
CA ARG A 76 19.96 -2.92 -9.65
C ARG A 76 20.31 -2.94 -8.16
N HIS A 77 19.42 -2.42 -7.31
CA HIS A 77 19.66 -2.18 -5.88
C HIS A 77 18.48 -2.66 -5.03
N ARG A 78 18.15 -3.96 -5.12
CA ARG A 78 16.99 -4.58 -4.43
C ARG A 78 16.90 -4.28 -2.93
N TYR A 79 18.02 -4.33 -2.23
CA TYR A 79 18.05 -4.06 -0.78
C TYR A 79 17.69 -2.60 -0.47
N TRP A 80 18.30 -1.65 -1.18
CA TRP A 80 18.01 -0.23 -0.98
C TRP A 80 16.60 0.15 -1.39
N ALA A 81 16.08 -0.44 -2.47
CA ALA A 81 14.69 -0.26 -2.88
C ALA A 81 13.71 -0.74 -1.78
N TYR A 82 14.02 -1.86 -1.13
CA TYR A 82 13.26 -2.35 0.03
C TYR A 82 13.35 -1.38 1.22
N VAL A 83 14.55 -0.90 1.57
CA VAL A 83 14.75 0.06 2.68
C VAL A 83 13.99 1.36 2.44
N VAL A 84 14.03 1.92 1.22
CA VAL A 84 13.28 3.13 0.87
C VAL A 84 11.78 2.92 1.04
N LEU A 85 11.24 1.81 0.55
CA LEU A 85 9.82 1.49 0.73
C LEU A 85 9.44 1.24 2.19
N SER A 86 10.32 0.62 2.96
CA SER A 86 10.14 0.47 4.41
C SER A 86 10.03 1.83 5.11
N ALA A 87 10.90 2.79 4.76
CA ALA A 87 10.85 4.15 5.32
C ALA A 87 9.54 4.86 4.98
N VAL A 88 9.03 4.72 3.75
CA VAL A 88 7.73 5.27 3.34
C VAL A 88 6.59 4.65 4.16
N LEU A 89 6.60 3.33 4.37
CA LEU A 89 5.58 2.67 5.18
C LEU A 89 5.63 3.08 6.65
N LEU A 90 6.83 3.22 7.23
CA LEU A 90 6.98 3.72 8.59
C LEU A 90 6.44 5.15 8.73
N PHE A 91 6.71 6.02 7.76
CA PHE A 91 6.13 7.35 7.71
C PHE A 91 4.59 7.31 7.61
N GLN A 92 4.02 6.50 6.71
CA GLN A 92 2.57 6.31 6.62
C GLN A 92 1.96 5.78 7.93
N SER A 93 2.67 4.88 8.62
CA SER A 93 2.23 4.31 9.89
C SER A 93 2.24 5.35 11.01
N PHE A 94 3.24 6.24 11.01
CA PHE A 94 3.27 7.39 11.90
C PHE A 94 2.07 8.33 11.64
N VAL A 95 1.80 8.67 10.38
CA VAL A 95 0.62 9.49 10.01
C VAL A 95 -0.67 8.80 10.46
N ALA A 96 -0.79 7.49 10.27
CA ALA A 96 -1.93 6.70 10.69
C ALA A 96 -2.13 6.73 12.22
N ALA A 97 -1.04 6.64 13.00
CA ALA A 97 -1.07 6.70 14.45
C ALA A 97 -1.50 8.09 14.97
N VAL A 98 -0.99 9.17 14.38
CA VAL A 98 -1.41 10.54 14.73
C VAL A 98 -2.87 10.77 14.35
N ALA A 99 -3.30 10.29 13.19
CA ALA A 99 -4.68 10.43 12.72
C ALA A 99 -5.69 9.60 13.54
N ALA A 100 -5.25 8.51 14.17
CA ALA A 100 -6.10 7.63 14.97
C ALA A 100 -6.75 8.32 16.19
N MET A 101 -6.20 9.45 16.64
CA MET A 101 -6.71 10.22 17.80
C MET A 101 -8.13 10.76 17.57
N HIS A 102 -8.53 10.96 16.31
CA HIS A 102 -9.89 11.33 15.92
C HIS A 102 -10.18 10.59 14.62
N ALA A 103 -10.63 9.34 14.66
CA ALA A 103 -10.74 8.51 13.46
C ALA A 103 -12.18 8.44 12.90
N PRO A 104 -12.58 9.37 12.02
CA PRO A 104 -13.65 9.14 11.07
C PRO A 104 -13.45 7.83 10.29
N PRO A 105 -14.52 7.30 9.67
CA PRO A 105 -14.46 6.03 8.94
C PRO A 105 -13.37 5.97 7.86
N TYR A 106 -13.11 7.07 7.14
CA TYR A 106 -12.06 7.10 6.10
C TYR A 106 -10.63 7.07 6.67
N ILE A 107 -10.42 7.59 7.89
CA ILE A 107 -9.16 7.46 8.62
C ILE A 107 -8.99 6.02 9.12
N ALA A 108 -10.07 5.41 9.62
CA ALA A 108 -10.05 3.99 9.97
C ALA A 108 -9.72 3.11 8.76
N ALA A 109 -10.31 3.39 7.59
CA ALA A 109 -9.98 2.72 6.33
C ALA A 109 -8.51 2.90 5.94
N PHE A 110 -7.95 4.10 6.12
CA PHE A 110 -6.53 4.36 5.90
C PHE A 110 -5.63 3.55 6.85
N ILE A 111 -5.96 3.49 8.15
CA ILE A 111 -5.22 2.69 9.15
C ILE A 111 -5.24 1.22 8.76
N ILE A 112 -6.41 0.67 8.41
CA ILE A 112 -6.56 -0.72 7.98
C ILE A 112 -5.68 -1.01 6.75
N ASN A 113 -5.71 -0.13 5.74
CA ASN A 113 -4.86 -0.25 4.56
C ASN A 113 -3.37 -0.25 4.95
N CYS A 114 -2.93 0.67 5.81
CA CYS A 114 -1.56 0.71 6.31
C CYS A 114 -1.15 -0.60 7.00
N MET A 115 -2.01 -1.18 7.84
CA MET A 115 -1.74 -2.47 8.48
C MET A 115 -1.55 -3.59 7.46
N PHE A 116 -2.42 -3.65 6.44
CA PHE A 116 -2.27 -4.63 5.36
C PHE A 116 -0.97 -4.41 4.57
N PHE A 117 -0.58 -3.17 4.30
CA PHE A 117 0.65 -2.88 3.57
C PHE A 117 1.90 -3.22 4.36
N LEU A 118 1.91 -2.96 5.68
CA LEU A 118 2.96 -3.42 6.59
C LEU A 118 3.10 -4.94 6.55
N LEU A 119 1.98 -5.66 6.60
CA LEU A 119 1.97 -7.12 6.57
C LEU A 119 2.48 -7.65 5.22
N LEU A 120 2.05 -7.06 4.11
CA LEU A 120 2.57 -7.37 2.78
C LEU A 120 4.08 -7.11 2.66
N HIS A 121 4.57 -5.99 3.20
CA HIS A 121 5.96 -5.57 3.03
C HIS A 121 6.93 -6.28 3.97
N PHE A 122 6.59 -6.45 5.25
CA PHE A 122 7.49 -6.99 6.26
C PHE A 122 7.31 -8.48 6.52
N VAL A 123 6.16 -9.07 6.17
CA VAL A 123 5.89 -10.50 6.38
C VAL A 123 5.90 -11.23 5.05
N PHE A 124 4.97 -10.92 4.17
CA PHE A 124 4.79 -11.70 2.94
C PHE A 124 5.93 -11.54 1.94
N TYR A 125 6.46 -10.32 1.75
CA TYR A 125 7.56 -10.10 0.82
C TYR A 125 8.85 -10.83 1.23
N PRO A 126 9.32 -10.78 2.49
CA PRO A 126 10.46 -11.57 2.95
C PRO A 126 10.22 -13.09 2.83
N ILE A 127 9.04 -13.58 3.22
CA ILE A 127 8.68 -15.01 3.06
C ILE A 127 8.76 -15.43 1.59
N PHE A 128 8.25 -14.61 0.69
CA PHE A 128 8.33 -14.85 -0.75
C PHE A 128 9.78 -14.83 -1.27
N ALA A 129 10.59 -13.87 -0.81
CA ALA A 129 12.00 -13.77 -1.22
C ALA A 129 12.82 -14.97 -0.73
N ILE A 130 12.60 -15.41 0.52
CA ILE A 130 13.25 -16.57 1.13
C ILE A 130 12.81 -17.85 0.43
N SER A 131 11.50 -18.07 0.25
CA SER A 131 10.99 -19.28 -0.38
C SER A 131 11.53 -19.47 -1.80
N ARG A 132 11.67 -18.37 -2.56
CA ARG A 132 12.30 -18.40 -3.90
C ARG A 132 13.78 -18.78 -3.88
N LYS A 133 14.50 -18.47 -2.80
CA LYS A 133 15.91 -18.87 -2.63
C LYS A 133 16.04 -20.38 -2.43
N TYR A 134 15.13 -20.98 -1.67
CA TYR A 134 15.12 -22.43 -1.38
C TYR A 134 14.45 -23.29 -2.46
N MET A 135 13.55 -22.71 -3.27
CA MET A 135 12.91 -23.40 -4.41
C MET A 135 13.76 -23.43 -5.69
N LYS A 136 14.93 -22.78 -5.73
CA LYS A 136 15.84 -22.96 -6.87
C LYS A 136 16.41 -24.38 -6.80
N PRO A 137 16.23 -25.21 -7.84
CA PRO A 137 16.87 -26.52 -7.86
C PRO A 137 18.38 -26.30 -7.69
N LYS A 138 18.99 -27.05 -6.76
CA LYS A 138 20.45 -27.21 -6.76
C LYS A 138 20.78 -27.82 -8.12
N THR A 139 21.23 -27.01 -9.08
CA THR A 139 22.01 -27.53 -10.20
C THR A 139 23.30 -28.06 -9.57
N ALA A 140 23.27 -29.35 -9.26
CA ALA A 140 24.45 -30.17 -9.07
C ALA A 140 25.09 -30.41 -10.44
#